data_AF-A0A1V3P875-F1
#
_entry.id   AF-A0A1V3P875-F1
#
_cell.length_a   1.000
_cell.length_b   1.000
_cell.length_c   1.000
_cell.angle_alpha   90.00
_cell.angle_beta   90.00
_cell.angle_gamma   90.00
#
_symmetry.space_group_name_H-M   'P 1'
#
loop_
_entity.id
_entity.type
_entity.pdbx_description
1 polymer ?
#
loop_
_entity_poly.entity_id
_entity_poly.type
_entity_poly.pdbx_seq_one_letter_code
_entity_poly.pdbx_strand_id
1 'polypeptide(L)'
;MGKVIVRVSPEFKHPVDADCEFIAGGHLEPLYYMDSALRTAYQVYENVSEGTPVSPVFASKEDLASWFRHAQWPQESIDFLLSNGHAPSLVVRG
;
A
#
# COMPACT_ATOMS: atom_id res chain seq x y z
N MET A 1 -5.89 -0.90 -13.76
CA MET A 1 -5.78 -1.41 -12.37
C MET A 1 -4.40 -1.02 -11.84
N GLY A 2 -4.28 0.05 -11.05
CA GLY A 2 -2.97 0.58 -10.61
C GLY A 2 -2.51 0.00 -9.27
N LYS A 3 -1.40 0.51 -8.74
CA LYS A 3 -0.99 0.34 -7.34
C LYS A 3 -0.89 1.71 -6.66
N VAL A 4 -1.22 1.77 -5.38
CA VAL A 4 -1.18 2.99 -4.57
C VAL A 4 -0.45 2.71 -3.26
N ILE A 5 0.38 3.66 -2.83
CA ILE A 5 1.00 3.63 -1.51
C ILE A 5 0.06 4.34 -0.55
N VAL A 6 -0.32 3.63 0.51
CA VAL A 6 -1.11 4.17 1.60
C VAL A 6 -0.24 4.24 2.85
N ARG A 7 -0.35 5.36 3.57
CA ARG A 7 0.30 5.51 4.87
C ARG A 7 -0.56 4.86 5.95
N VAL A 8 0.04 3.92 6.67
CA VAL A 8 -0.61 3.12 7.71
C VAL A 8 0.23 3.15 8.99
N SER A 9 -0.32 2.63 10.09
CA SER A 9 0.48 2.38 11.29
C SER A 9 1.41 1.19 11.09
N PRO A 10 2.59 1.14 11.75
CA PRO A 10 3.47 -0.03 11.68
C PRO A 10 2.78 -1.31 12.20
N GLU A 11 1.87 -1.17 13.15
CA GLU A 11 1.04 -2.27 13.69
C GLU A 11 -0.37 -2.30 13.10
N PHE A 12 -0.54 -1.78 11.87
CA PHE A 12 -1.85 -1.70 11.24
C PHE A 12 -2.47 -3.09 11.07
N LYS A 13 -3.65 -3.28 11.67
CA LYS A 13 -4.45 -4.49 11.53
C LYS A 13 -5.65 -4.16 10.66
N HIS A 14 -5.80 -4.91 9.57
CA HIS A 14 -6.98 -4.81 8.75
C HIS A 14 -8.20 -5.33 9.51
N PRO A 15 -9.38 -4.71 9.33
CA PRO A 15 -10.59 -5.22 9.93
C PRO A 15 -10.92 -6.56 9.30
N VAL A 16 -11.25 -7.51 10.16
CA VAL A 16 -11.71 -8.84 9.79
C VAL A 16 -13.15 -9.02 10.23
N ASP A 17 -13.93 -9.82 9.50
CA ASP A 17 -15.31 -10.14 9.87
C ASP A 17 -15.35 -11.22 10.98
N ALA A 18 -16.56 -11.69 11.30
CA ALA A 18 -16.80 -12.73 12.31
C ALA A 18 -16.07 -14.06 12.00
N ASP A 19 -15.80 -14.37 10.73
CA ASP A 19 -15.05 -15.55 10.29
C ASP A 19 -13.52 -15.31 10.24
N CYS A 20 -13.05 -14.15 10.73
CA CYS A 20 -11.66 -13.70 10.63
C CYS A 20 -11.17 -13.50 9.17
N GLU A 21 -12.08 -13.38 8.19
CA GLU A 21 -11.72 -13.00 6.83
C GLU A 21 -11.63 -11.47 6.69
N PHE A 22 -10.84 -11.00 5.73
CA PHE A 22 -10.69 -9.56 5.52
C PHE A 22 -11.96 -8.94 4.93
N ILE A 23 -12.40 -7.83 5.51
CA ILE A 23 -13.56 -7.09 5.00
C ILE A 23 -13.16 -6.31 3.74
N ALA A 24 -13.62 -6.77 2.58
CA ALA A 24 -13.39 -6.10 1.30
C ALA A 24 -13.94 -4.67 1.32
N GLY A 25 -13.14 -3.68 0.88
CA GLY A 25 -13.48 -2.26 0.98
C GLY A 25 -13.35 -1.65 2.39
N GLY A 26 -13.26 -2.48 3.43
CA GLY A 26 -13.07 -2.04 4.82
C GLY A 26 -11.60 -1.78 5.20
N HIS A 27 -10.65 -2.20 4.37
CA HIS A 27 -9.22 -2.12 4.69
C HIS A 27 -8.72 -0.70 5.03
N LEU A 28 -9.33 0.33 4.44
CA LEU A 28 -8.94 1.72 4.63
C LEU A 28 -9.83 2.46 5.65
N GLU A 29 -10.96 1.88 6.05
CA GLU A 29 -11.87 2.51 7.01
C GLU A 29 -11.21 2.87 8.34
N PRO A 30 -10.37 2.01 8.96
CA PRO A 30 -9.69 2.37 10.20
C PRO A 30 -8.74 3.56 10.04
N LEU A 31 -8.25 3.81 8.81
CA LEU A 31 -7.39 4.96 8.55
C LEU A 31 -8.18 6.26 8.59
N TYR A 32 -9.48 6.30 8.27
CA TYR A 32 -10.24 7.55 8.33
C TYR A 32 -10.31 8.16 9.73
N TYR A 33 -10.32 7.30 10.75
CA TYR A 33 -10.39 7.71 12.15
C TYR A 33 -9.01 7.76 12.84
N MET A 34 -7.95 7.32 12.16
CA MET A 34 -6.60 7.29 12.70
C MET A 34 -5.87 8.61 12.50
N ASP A 35 -5.17 9.10 13.52
CA ASP A 35 -4.39 10.32 13.39
C ASP A 35 -3.27 10.17 12.35
N SER A 36 -3.11 11.19 11.48
CA SER A 36 -2.10 11.18 10.42
C SER A 36 -0.66 11.09 10.96
N ALA A 37 -0.40 11.55 12.19
CA ALA A 37 0.90 11.44 12.85
C ALA A 37 1.27 10.00 13.21
N LEU A 38 0.27 9.12 13.41
CA LEU A 38 0.49 7.70 13.68
C LEU A 38 0.73 6.88 12.41
N ARG A 39 0.39 7.43 11.24
CA ARG A 39 0.56 6.78 9.93
C ARG A 39 1.99 6.92 9.43
N THR A 40 2.95 6.34 10.15
CA THR A 40 4.39 6.47 9.84
C THR A 40 4.90 5.42 8.86
N ALA A 41 4.17 4.31 8.67
CA ALA A 41 4.53 3.21 7.80
C ALA A 41 3.82 3.29 6.43
N TYR A 42 4.24 2.44 5.51
CA TYR A 42 3.84 2.42 4.11
C TYR A 42 3.37 1.02 3.73
N GLN A 43 2.23 0.93 3.05
CA GLN A 43 1.73 -0.32 2.51
C GLN A 43 1.16 -0.10 1.12
N VAL A 44 1.33 -1.09 0.24
CA VAL A 44 0.89 -1.02 -1.16
C VAL A 44 -0.46 -1.71 -1.30
N TYR A 45 -1.36 -1.04 -1.99
CA TYR A 45 -2.69 -1.51 -2.30
C TYR A 45 -2.89 -1.55 -3.81
N GLU A 46 -3.70 -2.48 -4.28
CA GLU A 46 -4.21 -2.42 -5.65
C GLU A 46 -5.29 -1.34 -5.77
N ASN A 47 -5.14 -0.47 -6.77
CA ASN A 47 -6.08 0.59 -7.10
C ASN A 47 -7.27 0.00 -7.89
N VAL A 48 -8.03 -0.85 -7.19
CA VAL A 48 -9.35 -1.39 -7.52
C VAL A 48 -10.31 -1.00 -6.39
N SER A 49 -11.63 -0.99 -6.64
CA SER A 49 -12.64 -0.46 -5.71
C SER A 49 -12.59 -1.04 -4.29
N GLU A 50 -11.97 -2.20 -4.09
CA GLU A 50 -11.92 -2.90 -2.80
C GLU A 50 -10.58 -2.77 -2.06
N GLY A 51 -9.54 -2.20 -2.71
CA GLY A 51 -8.27 -1.87 -2.06
C GLY A 51 -7.64 -3.06 -1.32
N THR A 52 -7.21 -4.08 -2.05
CA THR A 52 -6.53 -5.24 -1.46
C THR A 52 -5.07 -4.90 -1.14
N PRO A 53 -4.59 -5.17 0.09
CA PRO A 53 -3.18 -5.03 0.41
C PRO A 53 -2.38 -6.09 -0.37
N VAL A 54 -1.43 -5.64 -1.18
CA VAL A 54 -0.56 -6.51 -2.00
C VAL A 54 0.88 -6.55 -1.52
N SER A 55 1.17 -5.84 -0.43
CA SER A 55 2.48 -5.84 0.22
C SER A 55 2.35 -5.90 1.74
N PRO A 56 3.42 -6.34 2.42
CA PRO A 56 3.57 -6.10 3.85
C PRO A 56 3.68 -4.60 4.16
N VAL A 57 3.62 -4.28 5.45
CA VAL A 57 3.82 -2.92 5.97
C VAL A 57 5.31 -2.65 6.08
N PHE A 58 5.75 -1.53 5.51
CA PHE A 58 7.14 -1.08 5.49
C PHE A 58 7.29 0.17 6.37
N ALA A 59 8.31 0.20 7.24
CA ALA A 59 8.54 1.36 8.10
C ALA A 59 9.01 2.60 7.33
N SER A 60 9.64 2.41 6.16
CA SER A 60 10.28 3.48 5.39
C SER A 60 10.06 3.30 3.89
N LYS A 61 10.11 4.41 3.14
CA LYS A 61 10.06 4.41 1.67
C LYS A 61 11.22 3.62 1.05
N GLU A 62 12.39 3.61 1.68
CA GLU A 62 13.57 2.87 1.22
C GLU A 62 13.37 1.35 1.25
N ASP A 63 12.71 0.86 2.29
CA ASP A 63 12.39 -0.56 2.45
C ASP A 63 11.38 -1.00 1.38
N LEU A 64 10.35 -0.17 1.19
CA LEU A 64 9.38 -0.32 0.11
C LEU A 64 10.05 -0.31 -1.28
N ALA A 65 10.97 0.62 -1.53
CA ALA A 65 11.73 0.70 -2.78
C ALA A 65 12.55 -0.57 -3.01
N SER A 66 13.18 -1.09 -1.96
CA SER A 66 13.98 -2.32 -2.02
C SER A 66 13.12 -3.53 -2.35
N TRP A 67 11.89 -3.61 -1.80
CA TRP A 67 10.92 -4.65 -2.16
C TRP A 67 10.55 -4.60 -3.64
N PHE A 68 10.26 -3.42 -4.18
CA PHE A 68 9.97 -3.27 -5.61
C PHE A 68 11.16 -3.62 -6.50
N ARG A 69 12.39 -3.25 -6.11
CA ARG A 69 13.60 -3.66 -6.82
C ARG A 69 13.76 -5.18 -6.83
N HIS A 70 13.47 -5.84 -5.72
CA HIS A 70 13.49 -7.31 -5.63
C HIS A 70 12.42 -7.95 -6.53
N ALA A 71 11.26 -7.29 -6.67
CA ALA A 71 10.23 -7.66 -7.62
C ALA A 71 10.56 -7.29 -9.08
N GLN A 72 11.81 -6.87 -9.36
CA GLN A 72 12.32 -6.48 -10.68
C GLN A 72 11.56 -5.33 -11.34
N TRP A 73 11.00 -4.41 -10.55
CA TRP A 73 10.36 -3.23 -11.10
C TRP A 73 11.38 -2.25 -11.71
N PRO A 74 11.01 -1.52 -12.77
CA PRO A 74 11.84 -0.45 -13.30
C PRO A 74 12.08 0.63 -12.25
N GLN A 75 13.32 1.11 -12.15
CA GLN A 75 13.68 2.16 -11.18
C GLN A 75 12.86 3.45 -11.38
N GLU A 76 12.50 3.78 -12.62
CA GLU A 76 11.61 4.91 -12.95
C GLU A 76 10.20 4.73 -12.38
N SER A 77 9.64 3.52 -12.48
CA SER A 77 8.33 3.18 -11.92
C SER A 77 8.32 3.26 -10.39
N ILE A 78 9.42 2.85 -9.75
CA ILE A 78 9.60 2.95 -8.30
C ILE A 78 9.65 4.43 -7.88
N ASP A 79 10.46 5.24 -8.56
CA ASP A 79 10.57 6.67 -8.28
C ASP A 79 9.22 7.38 -8.48
N PHE A 80 8.55 7.10 -9.60
CA PHE A 80 7.24 7.63 -9.90
C PHE A 80 6.23 7.29 -8.80
N LEU A 81 6.19 6.04 -8.34
CA LEU A 81 5.30 5.59 -7.28
C LEU A 81 5.62 6.26 -5.93
N LEU A 82 6.90 6.37 -5.55
CA LEU A 82 7.32 6.98 -4.29
C LEU A 82 7.10 8.51 -4.24
N SER A 83 7.17 9.15 -5.40
CA SER A 83 6.96 10.59 -5.58
C SER A 83 5.48 10.94 -5.67
N ASN A 84 4.70 10.23 -6.50
CA ASN A 84 3.27 10.50 -6.70
C ASN A 84 2.35 9.78 -5.70
N GLY A 85 2.87 8.81 -4.94
CA GLY A 85 2.08 7.95 -4.06
C GLY A 85 1.18 6.94 -4.77
N HIS A 86 1.09 6.98 -6.10
CA HIS A 86 0.32 6.05 -6.91
C HIS A 86 0.99 5.82 -8.27
N ALA A 87 0.86 4.62 -8.83
CA ALA A 87 1.33 4.28 -10.15
C ALA A 87 0.26 3.47 -10.90
N PRO A 88 -0.15 3.89 -12.11
CA PRO A 88 -1.10 3.13 -12.92
C PRO A 88 -0.48 1.82 -13.41
N SER A 89 -1.30 0.80 -13.71
CA SER A 89 -0.85 -0.53 -14.20
C SER A 89 0.14 -0.46 -15.36
N LEU A 90 0.01 0.56 -16.20
CA LEU A 90 0.85 0.77 -17.37
C LEU A 90 2.32 0.96 -16.99
N VAL A 91 2.58 1.62 -15.85
CA VAL A 91 3.92 1.90 -15.31
C VAL A 91 4.49 0.67 -14.60
N VAL A 92 3.63 -0.23 -14.13
CA VAL A 92 3.99 -1.45 -13.39
C VAL A 92 4.41 -2.62 -14.30
N ARG A 93 4.00 -2.59 -15.58
CA ARG A 93 4.27 -3.65 -16.57
C ARG A 93 5.42 -3.32 -17.54
N GLY A 94 6.08 -2.17 -17.35
CA GLY A 94 7.24 -1.76 -18.16
C GLY A 94 8.46 -2.61 -17.88
#